data_AF-M0HPL5-F1
#
_entry.id   AF-M0HPL5-F1
#
_cell.length_a   1.000
_cell.length_b   1.000
_cell.length_c   1.000
_cell.angle_alpha   90.00
_cell.angle_beta   90.00
_cell.angle_gamma   90.00
#
_symmetry.space_group_name_H-M   'P 1'
#
loop_
_entity.id
_entity.type
_entity.pdbx_description
1 polymer ?
#
loop_
_entity_poly.entity_id
_entity_poly.type
_entity_poly.pdbx_seq_one_letter_code
_entity_poly.pdbx_strand_id
1 'polypeptide(L)' 'MAEHSVELGISFVGVVLGLVILLVAEAVGAGEVVIAAGGAVAILGVAVLTAVVMRLPEPADSDSDHEHGHA' A
#
# COMPACT_ATOMS: atom_id res chain seq x y z
N MET A 1 -0.36 0.69 -18.10
CA MET A 1 -0.96 -0.17 -17.06
C MET A 1 0.07 -1.03 -16.33
N ALA A 2 0.94 -1.78 -17.02
CA ALA A 2 1.91 -2.66 -16.37
C ALA A 2 2.90 -1.95 -15.41
N GLU A 3 3.36 -0.74 -15.74
CA GLU A 3 4.29 0.01 -14.89
C GLU A 3 3.69 0.37 -13.51
N HIS A 4 2.47 0.89 -13.46
CA HIS A 4 1.79 1.16 -12.19
C HIS A 4 1.52 -0.10 -11.38
N SER A 5 1.21 -1.23 -12.04
CA SER A 5 1.03 -2.51 -11.35
C SER A 5 2.33 -3.01 -10.69
N VAL A 6 3.48 -2.80 -11.35
CA VAL A 6 4.80 -3.15 -10.79
C VAL A 6 5.15 -2.23 -9.63
N GLU A 7 4.94 -0.92 -9.75
CA GLU A 7 5.16 0.05 -8.65
C GLU A 7 4.27 -0.23 -7.44
N LEU A 8 3.00 -0.56 -7.66
CA LEU A 8 2.08 -0.97 -6.59
C LEU A 8 2.57 -2.25 -5.92
N GLY A 9 3.01 -3.23 -6.70
CA GLY A 9 3.54 -4.49 -6.20
C GLY A 9 4.80 -4.30 -5.34
N ILE A 10 5.75 -3.50 -5.82
CA ILE A 10 7.01 -3.23 -5.10
C ILE A 10 6.75 -2.48 -3.79
N SER A 11 5.91 -1.44 -3.83
CA SER A 11 5.57 -0.67 -2.63
C SER A 11 4.82 -1.51 -1.58
N PHE A 12 3.87 -2.33 -2.03
CA PHE A 12 3.18 -3.28 -1.15
C PHE A 12 4.14 -4.31 -0.52
N VAL A 13 5.06 -4.87 -1.31
CA VAL A 13 6.10 -5.79 -0.80
C VAL A 13 6.97 -5.09 0.24
N GLY A 14 7.33 -3.82 0.03
CA GLY A 14 8.08 -3.02 1.01
C GLY A 14 7.35 -2.88 2.35
N VAL A 15 6.04 -2.61 2.33
CA VAL A 15 5.20 -2.55 3.54
C VAL A 15 5.20 -3.90 4.24
N VAL A 16 4.87 -4.97 3.52
CA VAL A 16 4.80 -6.33 4.08
C VAL A 16 6.14 -6.73 4.70
N LEU A 17 7.26 -6.41 4.03
CA LEU A 17 8.59 -6.70 4.54
C LEU A 17 8.87 -5.95 5.86
N GLY A 18 8.54 -4.66 5.94
CA GLY A 18 8.69 -3.87 7.17
C GLY A 18 7.86 -4.46 8.33
N LEU A 19 6.62 -4.87 8.06
CA LEU A 19 5.76 -5.51 9.06
C LEU A 19 6.29 -6.88 9.51
N VAL A 20 6.79 -7.70 8.58
CA VAL A 20 7.41 -8.99 8.91
C VAL A 20 8.65 -8.80 9.79
N ILE A 21 9.49 -7.80 9.49
CA ILE A 21 10.65 -7.47 10.32
C ILE A 21 10.20 -7.12 11.75
N LEU A 22 9.15 -6.30 11.90
CA LEU A 22 8.60 -5.94 13.21
C LEU A 22 8.05 -7.15 13.98
N LEU A 23 7.30 -8.03 13.31
CA LEU A 23 6.74 -9.25 13.91
C LEU A 23 7.84 -10.20 14.38
N VAL A 24 8.87 -10.40 13.54
CA VAL A 24 10.02 -11.23 13.92
C VAL A 24 10.81 -10.59 15.05
N ALA A 25 11.01 -9.26 15.01
CA ALA A 25 11.69 -8.51 16.06
C ALA A 25 10.97 -8.65 17.41
N GLU A 26 9.64 -8.53 17.44
CA GLU A 26 8.85 -8.78 18.64
C GLU A 26 9.01 -10.23 19.13
N ALA A 27 8.86 -11.20 18.23
CA ALA A 27 8.89 -12.62 18.57
C ALA A 27 10.22 -13.07 19.21
N VAL A 28 11.34 -12.46 18.83
CA VAL A 28 12.68 -12.78 19.38
C VAL A 28 13.14 -11.81 20.47
N GLY A 29 12.30 -10.84 20.87
CA GLY A 29 12.67 -9.82 21.85
C GLY A 29 13.81 -8.92 21.38
N ALA A 30 13.83 -8.56 20.09
CA ALA A 30 14.86 -7.73 19.49
C ALA A 30 14.90 -6.33 20.11
N GLY A 31 16.09 -5.72 20.07
CA GLY A 31 16.32 -4.39 20.61
C GLY A 31 15.63 -3.27 19.82
N GLU A 32 15.52 -2.10 20.46
CA GLU A 32 14.85 -0.90 19.96
C GLU A 32 15.31 -0.49 18.54
N VAL A 33 16.59 -0.64 18.23
CA VAL A 33 17.15 -0.30 16.91
C VAL A 33 16.52 -1.12 15.79
N VAL A 34 16.28 -2.41 16.02
CA VAL A 34 15.67 -3.30 15.01
C VAL A 34 14.21 -2.94 14.80
N ILE A 35 13.50 -2.62 15.88
CA ILE A 35 12.11 -2.16 15.83
C ILE A 35 12.01 -0.82 15.09
N ALA A 36 12.90 0.14 15.40
CA ALA A 36 12.94 1.43 14.72
C ALA A 36 13.24 1.29 13.22
N ALA A 37 14.18 0.42 12.85
CA ALA A 37 14.49 0.13 11.46
C ALA A 37 13.30 -0.52 10.72
N GLY A 38 12.67 -1.55 11.31
CA GLY A 38 11.48 -2.19 10.74
C GLY A 38 10.31 -1.22 10.57
N GLY A 39 10.09 -0.37 11.57
CA GLY A 39 9.08 0.70 11.53
C GLY A 39 9.36 1.73 10.42
N ALA A 40 10.61 2.16 10.27
CA ALA A 40 11.01 3.08 9.20
C ALA A 40 10.75 2.48 7.80
N VAL A 41 11.08 1.19 7.60
CA VAL A 41 10.81 0.49 6.33
C VAL A 41 9.30 0.42 6.06
N ALA A 42 8.50 0.06 7.06
CA ALA A 42 7.04 -0.01 6.91
C ALA A 42 6.44 1.37 6.55
N ILE A 43 6.85 2.43 7.25
CA ILE A 43 6.37 3.81 6.99
C ILE A 43 6.77 4.27 5.58
N LEU A 44 8.01 4.02 5.15
CA LEU A 44 8.47 4.36 3.81
C LEU A 44 7.68 3.60 2.73
N GLY A 45 7.43 2.30 2.94
CA GLY A 45 6.59 1.50 2.05
C GLY A 45 5.18 2.09 1.92
N VAL A 46 4.58 2.51 3.04
CA VAL A 46 3.23 3.12 3.06
C VAL A 46 3.25 4.46 2.32
N ALA A 47 4.24 5.32 2.57
CA ALA A 47 4.35 6.61 1.91
C ALA A 47 4.44 6.47 0.37
N VAL A 48 5.25 5.52 -0.11
CA VAL A 48 5.35 5.22 -1.55
C VAL A 48 4.04 4.66 -2.06
N LEU A 49 3.43 3.68 -1.36
CA LEU A 49 2.15 3.10 -1.76
C LEU A 49 1.06 4.17 -1.88
N THR A 50 0.94 5.08 -0.90
CA THR A 50 0.02 6.21 -0.93
C THR A 50 0.28 7.10 -2.14
N ALA A 51 1.54 7.43 -2.43
CA ALA A 51 1.90 8.25 -3.58
C ALA A 51 1.54 7.57 -4.92
N VAL A 52 1.71 6.25 -5.04
CA VAL A 52 1.33 5.51 -6.25
C VAL A 52 -0.20 5.46 -6.38
N VAL A 53 -0.92 5.19 -5.28
CA VAL A 53 -2.39 5.16 -5.28
C VAL A 53 -2.98 6.53 -5.65
N MET A 54 -2.43 7.63 -5.14
CA MET A 54 -2.88 8.99 -5.50
C MET A 54 -2.64 9.36 -6.97
N ARG A 55 -1.81 8.61 -7.69
CA ARG A 55 -1.57 8.81 -9.13
C ARG A 55 -2.43 7.90 -10.00
N LEU A 56 -3.16 6.95 -9.41
CA LEU A 56 -4.09 6.13 -10.19
C LEU A 56 -5.21 7.03 -10.72
N PRO A 57 -5.57 6.92 -12.01
CA PRO A 57 -6.73 7.63 -12.55
C PRO A 57 -7.97 7.31 -11.73
N GLU A 58 -8.86 8.29 -11.52
CA GLU A 58 -10.18 8.00 -10.98
C GLU A 58 -10.84 6.87 -11.82
N PRO A 59 -11.46 5.87 -11.16
CA PRO A 59 -12.25 4.89 -11.87
C PRO A 59 -13.32 5.65 -12.64
N ALA A 60 -13.51 5.31 -13.92
CA ALA A 60 -14.61 5.86 -14.69
C ALA A 60 -15.90 5.58 -13.92
N ASP A 61 -16.67 6.63 -13.65
CA ASP A 61 -18.02 6.50 -13.08
C ASP A 61 -18.74 5.43 -13.90
N SER A 62 -19.10 4.34 -13.25
CA SER A 62 -19.96 3.35 -13.86
C SER A 62 -21.30 4.04 -14.08
N ASP A 63 -21.54 4.50 -15.31
CA ASP A 63 -22.81 5.01 -15.85
C ASP A 63 -23.90 3.93 -15.77
N SER A 64 -24.30 3.61 -14.55
CA SER A 64 -25.40 2.70 -14.25
C SER A 64 -26.22 3.26 -13.11
N ASP A 65 -26.67 4.50 -13.25
CA ASP A 65 -27.81 5.05 -12.50
C ASP A 65 -28.85 5.61 -13.48
N HIS A 66 -29.70 4.69 -13.93
CA HIS A 66 -31.14 4.85 -14.10
C HIS A 66 -31.69 5.85 -15.14
N GLU A 67 -31.69 5.44 -16.42
CA GLU A 67 -32.83 5.72 -17.31
C GLU A 67 -34.09 5.03 -16.76
N HIS A 68 -34.77 5.65 -15.79
CA HIS A 68 -36.19 5.43 -15.58
C HIS A 68 -36.97 6.43 -16.44
N GLY A 69 -37.16 6.04 -17.71
CA GLY A 69 -38.17 6.63 -18.57
C GLY A 69 -39.55 6.39 -17.99
N HIS A 70 -40.16 7.43 -17.42
CA HIS A 70 -41.60 7.54 -17.26
C HIS A 70 -42.14 8.39 -18.40
N ALA A 71 -42.76 7.71 -19.37
CA ALA A 71 -43.73 8.27 -20.30
C ALA A 71 -45.13 7.85 -19.84
#